data_AF-A0A942N3Q5-F1
#
_entry.id   AF-A0A942N3Q5-F1
#
_cell.length_a   1.000
_cell.length_b   1.000
_cell.length_c   1.000
_cell.angle_alpha   90.00
_cell.angle_beta   90.00
_cell.angle_gamma   90.00
#
_symmetry.space_group_name_H-M   'P 1'
#
loop_
_entity.id
_entity.type
_entity.pdbx_description
1 polymer ?
#
loop_
_entity_poly.entity_id
_entity_poly.type
_entity_poly.pdbx_seq_one_letter_code
_entity_poly.pdbx_strand_id
1 'polypeptide(L)'
;MVGPEPNPKELEHAFRREVLKLLKAEGKITDLVIENMLSWYHSGFNVHCGNAISPFDHNGLERLAQYIIRAPISQERMTYVPACRRVSQGYLQSQRRQYH
;
A
#
# COMPACT_ATOMS: atom_id res chain seq x y z
N MET A 1 -3.62 -22.93 -23.79
CA MET A 1 -4.88 -22.39 -23.22
C MET A 1 -4.51 -21.15 -22.43
N VAL A 2 -4.91 -19.96 -22.89
CA VAL A 2 -4.79 -18.74 -22.07
C VAL A 2 -5.95 -18.80 -21.08
N GLY A 3 -5.65 -18.87 -19.79
CA GLY A 3 -6.66 -18.79 -18.73
C GLY A 3 -7.38 -17.43 -18.77
N PRO A 4 -8.52 -17.27 -18.09
CA PRO A 4 -9.18 -15.97 -18.01
C PRO A 4 -8.20 -14.94 -17.45
N GLU A 5 -8.17 -13.76 -18.08
CA GLU A 5 -7.38 -12.62 -17.60
C GLU A 5 -7.76 -12.32 -16.15
N PRO A 6 -6.81 -12.32 -15.21
CA PRO A 6 -7.10 -12.15 -13.80
C PRO A 6 -7.69 -10.77 -13.53
N ASN A 7 -8.89 -10.73 -12.94
CA ASN A 7 -9.49 -9.47 -12.48
C ASN A 7 -8.80 -9.02 -11.18
N PRO A 8 -8.09 -7.89 -11.17
CA PRO A 8 -7.34 -7.43 -9.99
C PRO A 8 -8.21 -7.26 -8.75
N LYS A 9 -9.47 -6.82 -8.93
CA LYS A 9 -10.40 -6.60 -7.83
C LYS A 9 -10.83 -7.91 -7.15
N GLU A 10 -10.95 -8.98 -7.93
CA GLU A 10 -11.30 -10.30 -7.39
C GLU A 10 -10.12 -10.90 -6.61
N LEU A 11 -8.90 -10.65 -7.08
CA LEU A 11 -7.68 -11.09 -6.41
C LEU A 11 -7.36 -10.29 -5.15
N GLU A 12 -7.72 -9.01 -5.09
CA GLU A 12 -7.45 -8.14 -3.94
C GLU A 12 -8.00 -8.73 -2.63
N HIS A 13 -9.22 -9.27 -2.65
CA HIS A 13 -9.84 -9.85 -1.46
C HIS A 13 -9.07 -11.07 -0.94
N ALA A 14 -8.62 -11.95 -1.85
CA ALA A 14 -7.82 -13.13 -1.49
C ALA A 14 -6.43 -12.70 -1.00
N PHE A 15 -5.77 -11.82 -1.73
CA PHE A 15 -4.45 -11.28 -1.39
C PHE A 15 -4.46 -10.61 -0.01
N ARG A 16 -5.44 -9.74 0.26
CA ARG A 16 -5.62 -9.09 1.57
C ARG A 16 -5.69 -10.10 2.70
N ARG A 17 -6.48 -11.17 2.54
CA ARG A 17 -6.64 -12.21 3.57
C ARG A 17 -5.34 -12.96 3.83
N GLU A 18 -4.63 -13.36 2.78
CA GLU A 18 -3.37 -14.11 2.93
C GLU A 18 -2.26 -13.26 3.54
N VAL A 19 -2.16 -11.97 3.16
CA VAL A 19 -1.17 -11.05 3.77
C VAL A 19 -1.45 -10.83 5.26
N LEU A 20 -2.71 -10.57 5.64
CA LEU A 20 -3.06 -10.37 7.05
C LEU A 20 -2.83 -11.64 7.88
N LYS A 21 -3.15 -12.81 7.32
CA LYS A 21 -2.87 -14.11 7.94
C LYS A 21 -1.38 -14.34 8.13
N LEU A 22 -0.56 -14.03 7.12
CA LEU A 22 0.89 -14.13 7.19
C LEU A 22 1.45 -13.22 8.30
N LEU A 23 1.05 -11.94 8.33
CA LEU A 23 1.53 -10.99 9.34
C LEU A 23 1.10 -11.37 10.76
N LYS A 24 -0.09 -11.96 10.92
CA LYS A 24 -0.54 -12.51 12.21
C LYS A 24 0.32 -13.69 12.65
N ALA A 25 0.61 -14.63 11.75
CA ALA A 25 1.44 -15.80 12.03
C ALA A 25 2.87 -15.39 12.45
N GLU A 26 3.41 -14.33 11.83
CA GLU A 26 4.70 -13.72 12.18
C GLU A 26 4.65 -12.83 13.46
N GLY A 27 3.49 -12.73 14.12
CA GLY A 27 3.32 -11.92 15.33
C GLY A 27 3.50 -10.41 15.12
N LYS A 28 3.41 -9.91 13.88
CA LYS A 28 3.62 -8.49 13.54
C LYS A 28 2.39 -7.63 13.80
N ILE A 29 1.20 -8.24 13.80
CA ILE A 29 -0.09 -7.57 14.03
C ILE A 29 -0.98 -8.43 14.94
N THR A 30 -1.94 -7.79 15.59
CA THR A 30 -2.93 -8.44 16.47
C THR A 30 -4.28 -8.58 15.78
N ASP A 31 -5.17 -9.41 16.35
CA ASP A 31 -6.55 -9.53 15.88
C ASP A 31 -7.30 -8.20 15.85
N LEU A 32 -7.09 -7.34 16.85
CA LEU A 32 -7.68 -6.00 16.90
C LEU A 32 -7.22 -5.13 15.71
N VAL A 33 -5.95 -5.21 15.33
CA VAL A 33 -5.41 -4.48 14.17
C VAL A 33 -6.03 -5.00 12.87
N ILE A 34 -6.21 -6.32 12.75
CA ILE A 34 -6.83 -6.95 11.59
C ILE A 34 -8.29 -6.51 11.45
N GLU A 35 -9.07 -6.59 12.53
CA GLU A 35 -10.47 -6.14 12.56
C GLU A 35 -10.59 -4.67 12.15
N ASN A 36 -9.73 -3.81 12.70
CA ASN A 36 -9.68 -2.41 12.34
C ASN A 36 -9.39 -2.20 10.85
N MET A 37 -8.36 -2.86 10.28
CA MET A 37 -8.04 -2.77 8.85
C MET A 37 -9.17 -3.28 7.96
N LEU A 38 -9.88 -4.34 8.37
CA LEU A 38 -11.01 -4.89 7.61
C LEU A 38 -12.24 -3.98 7.63
N SER A 39 -12.36 -3.09 8.63
CA SER A 39 -13.46 -2.13 8.75
C SER A 39 -13.31 -0.87 7.87
N TRP A 40 -12.15 -0.67 7.24
CA TRP A 40 -11.91 0.51 6.41
C TRP A 40 -12.80 0.52 5.16
N TYR A 41 -13.38 1.68 4.87
CA TYR A 41 -14.22 1.88 3.67
C TYR A 41 -13.47 1.58 2.37
N HIS A 42 -12.17 1.90 2.33
CA HIS A 42 -11.24 1.45 1.30
C HIS A 42 -10.22 0.52 1.95
N SER A 43 -10.04 -0.68 1.39
CA SER A 43 -9.19 -1.72 1.96
C SER A 43 -7.74 -1.27 2.19
N GLY A 44 -7.24 -0.35 1.35
CA GLY A 44 -5.83 0.02 1.30
C GLY A 44 -4.94 -1.01 0.60
N PHE A 45 -5.53 -2.12 0.10
CA PHE A 45 -4.85 -3.13 -0.69
C PHE A 45 -5.09 -2.85 -2.18
N ASN A 46 -4.10 -3.18 -3.00
CA ASN A 46 -4.19 -3.12 -4.45
C ASN A 46 -3.36 -4.27 -5.03
N VAL A 47 -3.92 -4.99 -6.00
CA VAL A 47 -3.20 -6.03 -6.74
C VAL A 47 -2.92 -5.52 -8.14
N HIS A 48 -1.66 -5.59 -8.56
CA HIS A 48 -1.27 -5.26 -9.92
C HIS A 48 -1.20 -6.53 -10.77
N CYS A 49 -2.07 -6.65 -11.77
CA CYS A 49 -2.07 -7.76 -12.74
C CYS A 49 -1.48 -7.32 -14.10
N GLY A 50 -0.30 -6.70 -14.07
CA GLY A 50 0.43 -6.33 -15.28
C GLY A 50 1.47 -7.38 -15.68
N ASN A 51 2.23 -7.07 -16.73
CA ASN A 51 3.35 -7.89 -17.16
C ASN A 51 4.39 -8.02 -16.03
N ALA A 52 4.97 -9.21 -15.91
CA ALA A 52 6.07 -9.43 -14.99
C ALA A 52 7.23 -8.48 -15.32
N ILE A 53 7.79 -7.82 -14.31
CA ILE A 53 8.97 -6.98 -14.47
C ILE A 53 10.15 -7.90 -14.76
N SER A 54 10.73 -7.77 -15.95
CA SER A 54 11.92 -8.53 -16.34
C SER A 54 13.14 -8.09 -15.50
N PRO A 55 14.04 -9.01 -15.11
CA PRO A 55 15.31 -8.64 -14.49
C PRO A 55 16.19 -7.70 -15.35
N PHE A 56 15.93 -7.65 -16.66
CA PHE A 56 16.62 -6.78 -17.61
C PHE A 56 15.87 -5.47 -17.91
N ASP A 57 14.66 -5.28 -17.35
CA ASP A 57 13.92 -4.03 -17.45
C ASP A 57 14.39 -3.05 -16.36
N HIS A 58 15.50 -2.36 -16.64
CA HIS A 58 16.07 -1.37 -15.72
C HIS A 58 15.06 -0.28 -15.32
N ASN A 59 14.19 0.15 -16.23
CA ASN A 59 13.17 1.17 -15.94
C ASN A 59 12.06 0.63 -15.04
N GLY A 60 11.61 -0.61 -15.25
CA GLY A 60 10.63 -1.28 -14.39
C GLY A 60 11.18 -1.52 -12.99
N LEU A 61 12.42 -2.00 -12.89
CA LEU A 61 13.12 -2.19 -11.62
C LEU A 61 13.33 -0.87 -10.87
N GLU A 62 13.71 0.21 -11.57
CA GLU A 62 13.87 1.52 -10.95
C GLU A 62 12.56 2.02 -10.35
N ARG A 63 11.44 1.93 -11.08
CA ARG A 63 10.11 2.31 -10.56
C ARG A 63 9.73 1.51 -9.33
N LEU A 64 10.00 0.20 -9.33
CA LEU A 64 9.76 -0.67 -8.18
C LEU A 64 10.63 -0.27 -6.97
N ALA A 65 11.92 -0.01 -7.20
CA ALA A 65 12.84 0.41 -6.15
C ALA A 65 12.43 1.75 -5.54
N GLN A 66 12.05 2.73 -6.36
CA GLN A 66 11.53 4.03 -5.91
C GLN A 66 10.28 3.85 -5.03
N TYR A 67 9.42 2.89 -5.36
CA TYR A 67 8.24 2.58 -4.55
C TYR A 67 8.62 1.99 -3.17
N ILE A 68 9.58 1.07 -3.13
CA ILE A 68 10.03 0.40 -1.89
C ILE A 68 10.80 1.35 -0.97
N ILE A 69 11.69 2.18 -1.53
CA ILE A 69 12.59 3.06 -0.75
C ILE A 69 11.85 4.27 -0.18
N ARG A 70 10.72 4.67 -0.79
CA ARG A 70 9.97 5.82 -0.32
C ARG A 70 9.38 5.53 1.06
N ALA A 71 9.88 6.21 2.10
CA ALA A 71 9.24 6.22 3.40
C ALA A 71 7.78 6.68 3.24
N PRO A 72 6.78 5.81 3.47
CA PRO A 72 5.39 6.13 3.14
C PRO A 72 4.85 7.24 4.06
N ILE A 73 5.34 7.30 5.30
CA ILE A 73 4.95 8.27 6.31
C ILE A 73 6.13 8.62 7.23
N SER A 74 6.23 9.88 7.65
CA SER A 74 7.20 10.34 8.66
C SER A 74 6.44 10.57 9.96
N GLN A 75 6.85 9.89 11.03
CA GLN A 75 6.18 9.96 12.33
C GLN A 75 6.23 11.38 12.91
N GLU A 76 7.34 12.10 12.73
CA GLU A 76 7.51 13.52 13.10
C GLU A 76 6.50 14.46 12.42
N ARG A 77 5.82 13.99 11.36
CA ARG A 77 4.86 14.77 10.57
C ARG A 77 3.42 14.34 10.76
N MET A 78 3.15 13.40 11.67
CA MET A 78 1.80 12.95 12.00
C MET A 78 1.23 13.80 13.13
N THR A 79 0.20 14.58 12.84
CA THR A 79 -0.53 15.38 13.83
C THR A 79 -1.90 14.76 14.05
N TYR A 80 -2.22 14.43 15.31
CA TYR A 80 -3.57 14.04 15.67
C TYR A 80 -4.48 15.27 15.70
N VAL A 81 -5.63 15.19 15.03
CA VAL A 81 -6.67 16.24 14.99
C VAL A 81 -7.85 15.76 15.85
N PRO A 82 -7.96 16.21 17.11
CA PRO A 82 -8.97 15.70 18.04
C PRO A 82 -10.41 15.93 17.58
N ALA A 83 -10.67 17.07 16.92
CA ALA A 83 -12.00 17.46 16.45
C ALA A 83 -12.65 16.46 15.48
N CYS A 84 -11.84 15.68 14.75
CA CYS A 84 -12.32 14.69 13.78
C CYS A 84 -11.80 13.27 14.07
N ARG A 85 -11.09 13.05 15.19
CA ARG A 85 -10.37 11.80 15.51
C ARG A 85 -9.59 11.24 14.31
N ARG A 86 -8.86 12.13 13.63
CA ARG A 86 -8.12 11.80 12.42
C ARG A 86 -6.65 12.15 12.62
N VAL A 87 -5.76 11.37 12.00
CA VAL A 87 -4.35 11.74 11.89
C VAL A 87 -4.13 12.39 10.54
N SER A 88 -3.50 13.56 10.51
CA SER A 88 -3.07 14.22 9.29
C SER A 88 -1.54 14.14 9.17
N GLN A 89 -1.04 14.05 7.94
CA GLN A 89 0.38 14.13 7.64
C GLN A 89 0.70 15.49 7.01
N GLY A 90 1.63 16.24 7.61
CA GLY A 90 2.14 17.48 7.02
C GLY A 90 2.99 17.20 5.78
N TYR A 91 2.63 17.77 4.63
CA TYR A 91 3.47 17.77 3.43
C TYR A 91 4.56 18.85 3.54
N LEU A 92 5.81 18.52 3.21
CA LEU A 92 6.87 19.52 2.98
C LEU A 92 6.46 20.39 1.77
N GLN A 93 6.29 21.69 1.95
CA GLN A 93 6.03 22.64 0.86
C GLN A 93 7.24 22.87 -0.09
N SER A 94 8.24 21.99 -0.11
CA SER A 94 9.43 22.16 -0.96
C SER A 94 9.41 21.42 -2.31
N GLN A 95 8.29 20.78 -2.70
CA GLN A 95 8.13 20.20 -4.05
C GLN A 95 6.91 20.73 -4.83
N ARG A 96 6.52 22.00 -4.61
CA ARG A 96 5.66 22.75 -5.54
C ARG A 96 6.47 23.75 -6.37
N ARG A 97 7.52 23.29 -7.04
CA ARG A 97 8.03 23.96 -8.24
C ARG A 97 8.30 22.93 -9.32
N GLN A 98 7.75 23.23 -10.50
CA GLN A 98 7.91 22.58 -11.80
C GLN A 98 6.99 21.39 -12.08
N TYR A 99 5.75 21.71 -12.45
CA TYR A 99 5.22 21.30 -13.74
C TYR A 99 4.58 22.54 -14.38
N HIS A 100 5.28 23.09 -15.38
CA HIS A 100 4.69 23.99 -16.37
C HIS A 100 4.19 23.14 -17.53
#